data_AF-A0A2T2UB55-F1
#
_entry.id   AF-A0A2T2UB55-F1
#
_cell.length_a   1.000
_cell.length_b   1.000
_cell.length_c   1.000
_cell.angle_alpha   90.00
_cell.angle_beta   90.00
_cell.angle_gamma   90.00
#
_symmetry.space_group_name_H-M   'P 1'
#
loop_
_entity.id
_entity.type
_entity.pdbx_description
1 polymer ?
#
loop_
_entity_poly.entity_id
_entity_poly.type
_entity_poly.pdbx_seq_one_letter_code
_entity_poly.pdbx_strand_id
1 'polypeptide(L)'
;FLMLYARLAAEVDADVLVLGTELTRAATERPNFWRTLASEVRTVYDGQLTYAANWHKAYKRVQFWSALDYVGVQAYFPLTDTESPSLSALRDGWRRHQAALAEVHERAGRPILLTEVGYRSAVGAAAAPWMWPERDETAVPDSALQARCYRALLSTVGRTPWLKGGIIWKWHPPSEVEGPTAFTPQGKPAEQVLRRWFTGTGEKRTRTTAE
;
A
#
# COMPACT_ATOMS: atom_id res chain seq x y z
N PHE A 1 -2.93 -25.94 -2.03
CA PHE A 1 -2.96 -24.75 -2.90
C PHE A 1 -1.71 -23.89 -2.71
N LEU A 2 -1.54 -23.13 -1.60
CA LEU A 2 -0.44 -22.16 -1.46
C LEU A 2 0.96 -22.75 -1.66
N MET A 3 1.22 -23.98 -1.18
CA MET A 3 2.53 -24.63 -1.34
C MET A 3 2.97 -24.82 -2.80
N LEU A 4 2.03 -24.91 -3.75
CA LEU A 4 2.35 -24.91 -5.18
C LEU A 4 3.00 -23.58 -5.59
N TYR A 5 2.41 -22.46 -5.18
CA TYR A 5 2.92 -21.13 -5.46
C TYR A 5 4.17 -20.79 -4.66
N ALA A 6 4.35 -21.37 -3.47
CA ALA A 6 5.61 -21.23 -2.72
C ALA A 6 6.79 -21.85 -3.49
N ARG A 7 6.60 -23.03 -4.09
CA ARG A 7 7.62 -23.66 -4.94
C ARG A 7 7.88 -22.85 -6.21
N LEU A 8 6.82 -22.34 -6.84
CA LEU A 8 6.97 -21.46 -8.00
C LEU A 8 7.72 -20.18 -7.62
N ALA A 9 7.40 -19.57 -6.48
CA ALA A 9 8.10 -18.38 -5.98
C ALA A 9 9.59 -18.64 -5.78
N ALA A 10 9.97 -19.84 -5.32
CA ALA A 10 11.38 -20.23 -5.22
C ALA A 10 12.02 -20.45 -6.61
N GLU A 11 11.31 -21.10 -7.53
CA GLU A 11 11.80 -21.36 -8.89
C GLU A 11 12.07 -20.08 -9.68
N VAL A 12 11.23 -19.04 -9.50
CA VAL A 12 11.38 -17.75 -10.20
C VAL A 12 12.19 -16.73 -9.40
N ASP A 13 12.77 -17.13 -8.26
CA ASP A 13 13.52 -16.24 -7.35
C ASP A 13 12.72 -14.97 -6.98
N ALA A 14 11.47 -15.15 -6.58
CA ALA A 14 10.60 -14.04 -6.19
C ALA A 14 11.13 -13.36 -4.92
N ASP A 15 11.14 -12.03 -4.90
CA ASP A 15 11.60 -11.27 -3.73
C ASP A 15 10.70 -11.45 -2.50
N VAL A 16 9.38 -11.51 -2.72
CA VAL A 16 8.36 -11.53 -1.66
C VAL A 16 7.17 -12.41 -2.06
N LEU A 17 6.74 -13.27 -1.14
CA LEU A 17 5.50 -14.05 -1.26
C LEU A 17 4.47 -13.59 -0.22
N VAL A 18 3.25 -13.31 -0.69
CA VAL A 18 2.10 -12.95 0.16
C VAL A 18 1.30 -14.23 0.48
N LEU A 19 1.26 -14.62 1.76
CA LEU A 19 0.63 -15.86 2.20
C LEU A 19 -0.91 -15.83 2.11
N GLY A 20 -1.50 -14.64 2.13
CA GLY A 20 -2.94 -14.45 2.03
C GLY A 20 -3.31 -12.97 2.02
N THR A 21 -4.53 -12.70 1.53
CA THR A 21 -5.01 -11.34 1.26
C THR A 21 -6.43 -11.17 1.79
N GLU A 22 -6.64 -10.18 2.65
CA GLU A 22 -7.95 -9.74 3.18
C GLU A 22 -8.84 -10.80 3.88
N LEU A 23 -8.30 -11.98 4.22
CA LEU A 23 -8.99 -13.03 4.98
C LEU A 23 -9.11 -12.68 6.47
N THR A 24 -9.75 -11.54 6.77
CA THR A 24 -9.72 -10.87 8.08
C THR A 24 -10.03 -11.79 9.24
N ARG A 25 -11.14 -12.55 9.19
CA ARG A 25 -11.49 -13.49 10.26
C ARG A 25 -10.43 -14.56 10.45
N ALA A 26 -10.02 -15.23 9.37
CA ALA A 26 -9.00 -16.27 9.44
C ALA A 26 -7.66 -15.72 9.98
N ALA A 27 -7.27 -14.51 9.59
CA ALA A 27 -6.04 -13.87 10.05
C ALA A 27 -6.09 -13.44 11.53
N THR A 28 -7.25 -13.02 12.03
CA THR A 28 -7.36 -12.57 13.43
C THR A 28 -7.74 -13.68 14.41
N GLU A 29 -8.39 -14.76 13.94
CA GLU A 29 -8.95 -15.81 14.81
C GLU A 29 -8.16 -17.12 14.75
N ARG A 30 -7.30 -17.33 13.74
CA ARG A 30 -6.51 -18.57 13.58
C ARG A 30 -5.01 -18.31 13.48
N PRO A 31 -4.37 -17.59 14.43
CA PRO A 31 -2.96 -17.22 14.31
C PRO A 31 -2.01 -18.44 14.25
N ASN A 32 -2.36 -19.55 14.91
CA ASN A 32 -1.54 -20.76 14.85
C ASN A 32 -1.50 -21.39 13.46
N PHE A 33 -2.62 -21.37 12.73
CA PHE A 33 -2.66 -21.85 11.35
C PHE A 33 -1.68 -21.07 10.47
N TRP A 34 -1.64 -19.74 10.59
CA TRP A 34 -0.73 -18.90 9.81
C TRP A 34 0.73 -19.09 10.18
N ARG A 35 1.05 -19.30 11.46
CA ARG A 35 2.41 -19.63 11.90
C ARG A 35 2.87 -20.98 11.33
N THR A 36 2.02 -22.00 11.38
CA THR A 36 2.30 -23.31 10.77
C THR A 36 2.49 -23.17 9.26
N LEU A 37 1.60 -22.46 8.58
CA LEU A 37 1.71 -22.24 7.14
C LEU A 37 3.00 -21.51 6.75
N ALA A 38 3.38 -20.46 7.49
CA ALA A 38 4.65 -19.78 7.26
C ALA A 38 5.85 -20.73 7.44
N SER A 39 5.83 -21.55 8.48
CA SER A 39 6.84 -22.58 8.72
C SER A 39 6.92 -23.61 7.59
N GLU A 40 5.78 -24.07 7.08
CA GLU A 40 5.72 -25.00 5.94
C GLU A 40 6.26 -24.36 4.67
N VAL A 41 5.86 -23.12 4.36
CA VAL A 41 6.35 -22.37 3.19
C VAL A 41 7.86 -22.20 3.25
N ARG A 42 8.42 -21.92 4.43
CA ARG A 42 9.88 -21.81 4.64
C ARG A 42 10.66 -23.08 4.31
N THR A 43 10.02 -24.25 4.25
CA THR A 43 10.71 -25.48 3.84
C THR A 43 11.02 -25.55 2.35
N VAL A 44 10.39 -24.70 1.54
CA VAL A 44 10.55 -24.70 0.06
C VAL A 44 10.88 -23.34 -0.53
N TYR A 45 10.80 -22.26 0.26
CA TYR A 45 11.01 -20.88 -0.21
C TYR A 45 11.74 -20.06 0.86
N ASP A 46 12.86 -19.46 0.47
CA ASP A 46 13.78 -18.69 1.31
C ASP A 46 13.66 -17.17 1.15
N GLY A 47 13.00 -16.68 0.09
CA GLY A 47 12.65 -15.27 -0.09
C GLY A 47 11.70 -14.71 0.98
N GLN A 48 11.32 -13.44 0.89
CA GLN A 48 10.61 -12.78 2.00
C GLN A 48 9.13 -13.18 2.07
N LEU A 49 8.55 -13.22 3.28
CA LEU A 49 7.16 -13.55 3.53
C LEU A 49 6.38 -12.38 4.11
N THR A 50 5.13 -12.23 3.67
CA THR A 50 4.17 -11.30 4.28
C THR A 50 2.73 -11.79 4.17
N TYR A 51 1.80 -11.02 4.72
CA TYR A 51 0.35 -11.20 4.62
C TYR A 51 -0.28 -9.84 4.33
N ALA A 52 -1.18 -9.76 3.35
CA ALA A 52 -1.84 -8.51 2.96
C ALA A 52 -3.09 -8.27 3.81
N ALA A 53 -2.93 -7.60 4.94
CA ALA A 53 -4.04 -7.26 5.81
C ALA A 53 -4.81 -6.03 5.30
N ASN A 54 -6.14 -6.11 5.30
CA ASN A 54 -7.00 -4.96 5.02
C ASN A 54 -6.71 -3.83 6.04
N TRP A 55 -6.71 -2.58 5.56
CA TRP A 55 -6.50 -1.40 6.40
C TRP A 55 -7.50 -1.27 7.55
N HIS A 56 -8.73 -1.74 7.37
CA HIS A 56 -9.80 -1.59 8.33
C HIS A 56 -9.66 -2.64 9.44
N LYS A 57 -8.94 -2.24 10.50
CA LYS A 57 -8.76 -2.95 11.77
C LYS A 57 -7.91 -4.23 11.71
N ALA A 58 -7.90 -4.96 10.60
CA ALA A 58 -7.25 -6.27 10.51
C ALA A 58 -5.75 -6.20 10.83
N TYR A 59 -5.01 -5.27 10.21
CA TYR A 59 -3.55 -5.18 10.35
C TYR A 59 -3.08 -4.97 11.81
N LYS A 60 -3.88 -4.28 12.63
CA LYS A 60 -3.59 -4.06 14.06
C LYS A 60 -3.77 -5.34 14.90
N ARG A 61 -4.67 -6.23 14.48
CA ARG A 61 -5.14 -7.41 15.22
C ARG A 61 -4.42 -8.70 14.85
N VAL A 62 -3.71 -8.75 13.72
CA VAL A 62 -2.91 -9.92 13.35
C VAL A 62 -1.83 -10.19 14.40
N GLN A 63 -1.77 -11.44 14.87
CA GLN A 63 -0.89 -11.86 15.98
C GLN A 63 0.30 -12.72 15.54
N PHE A 64 0.46 -12.94 14.23
CA PHE A 64 1.51 -13.80 13.68
C PHE A 64 2.57 -13.02 12.89
N TRP A 65 2.63 -11.69 13.00
CA TRP A 65 3.62 -10.88 12.31
C TRP A 65 5.07 -11.29 12.59
N SER A 66 5.36 -11.79 13.79
CA SER A 66 6.69 -12.28 14.14
C SER A 66 7.15 -13.48 13.31
N ALA A 67 6.23 -14.25 12.72
CA ALA A 67 6.52 -15.37 11.82
C ALA A 67 6.75 -14.95 10.36
N LEU A 68 6.62 -13.65 10.05
CA LEU A 68 6.76 -13.06 8.72
C LEU A 68 7.90 -12.02 8.73
N ASP A 69 8.32 -11.57 7.55
CA ASP A 69 9.38 -10.55 7.44
C ASP A 69 8.82 -9.13 7.40
N TYR A 70 7.60 -8.97 6.86
CA TYR A 70 6.91 -7.69 6.76
C TYR A 70 5.52 -7.73 7.38
N VAL A 71 5.15 -6.64 8.04
CA VAL A 71 3.75 -6.31 8.28
C VAL A 71 3.16 -5.78 6.97
N GLY A 72 2.32 -6.59 6.32
CA GLY A 72 1.68 -6.23 5.06
C GLY A 72 0.34 -5.53 5.27
N VAL A 73 0.16 -4.37 4.65
CA VAL A 73 -1.06 -3.57 4.77
C VAL A 73 -1.56 -3.11 3.40
N GLN A 74 -2.82 -3.38 3.08
CA GLN A 74 -3.51 -2.75 1.95
C GLN A 74 -4.08 -1.39 2.39
N ALA A 75 -3.33 -0.32 2.13
CA ALA A 75 -3.45 0.98 2.78
C ALA A 75 -4.44 1.94 2.11
N TYR A 76 -5.69 1.51 1.92
CA TYR A 76 -6.78 2.36 1.42
C TYR A 76 -7.40 3.21 2.54
N PHE A 77 -6.58 3.96 3.28
CA PHE A 77 -7.02 4.71 4.44
C PHE A 77 -7.83 5.97 4.08
N PRO A 78 -9.03 6.19 4.66
CA PRO A 78 -9.73 7.47 4.57
C PRO A 78 -8.84 8.61 5.07
N LEU A 79 -8.64 9.65 4.26
CA LEU A 79 -7.78 10.80 4.61
C LEU A 79 -8.61 11.97 5.12
N THR A 80 -9.66 12.34 4.40
CA THR A 80 -10.54 13.50 4.68
C THR A 80 -11.83 13.41 3.87
N ASP A 81 -12.92 13.94 4.43
CA ASP A 81 -14.24 14.05 3.78
C ASP A 81 -14.42 15.37 3.02
N THR A 82 -13.40 16.23 2.98
CA THR A 82 -13.42 17.46 2.16
C THR A 82 -13.43 17.08 0.68
N GLU A 83 -14.37 17.63 -0.09
CA GLU A 83 -14.57 17.33 -1.52
C GLU A 83 -13.34 17.67 -2.38
N SER A 84 -12.74 18.84 -2.14
CA SER A 84 -11.53 19.32 -2.83
C SER A 84 -10.40 19.60 -1.84
N PRO A 85 -9.78 18.55 -1.27
CA PRO A 85 -8.83 18.73 -0.17
C PRO A 85 -7.53 19.35 -0.65
N SER A 86 -6.95 20.22 0.18
CA SER A 86 -5.60 20.72 -0.03
C SER A 86 -4.57 19.61 0.20
N LEU A 87 -3.36 19.77 -0.34
CA LEU A 87 -2.26 18.83 -0.07
C LEU A 87 -1.95 18.75 1.44
N SER A 88 -2.10 19.85 2.19
CA SER A 88 -1.89 19.84 3.64
C SER A 88 -2.93 18.96 4.33
N ALA A 89 -4.22 19.09 3.98
CA ALA A 89 -5.29 18.28 4.57
C ALA A 89 -5.08 16.78 4.31
N LEU A 90 -4.64 16.42 3.10
CA LEU A 90 -4.29 15.04 2.77
C LEU A 90 -3.09 14.51 3.58
N ARG A 91 -2.07 15.35 3.80
CA ARG A 91 -0.91 15.01 4.65
C ARG A 91 -1.32 14.83 6.10
N ASP A 92 -2.22 15.67 6.63
CA ASP A 92 -2.79 15.52 7.97
C ASP A 92 -3.54 14.19 8.12
N GLY A 93 -4.34 13.82 7.12
CA GLY A 93 -4.98 12.51 7.06
C GLY A 93 -3.94 11.38 7.18
N TRP A 94 -2.87 11.45 6.39
CA TRP A 94 -1.79 10.46 6.42
C TRP A 94 -1.00 10.43 7.73
N ARG A 95 -0.75 11.57 8.38
CA ARG A 95 -0.02 11.63 9.66
C ARG A 95 -0.69 10.77 10.74
N ARG A 96 -2.02 10.75 10.80
CA ARG A 96 -2.79 9.90 11.73
C ARG A 96 -2.52 8.41 11.48
N HIS A 97 -2.53 8.01 10.21
CA HIS A 97 -2.30 6.62 9.82
C HIS A 97 -0.82 6.23 9.95
N GLN A 98 0.10 7.16 9.72
CA GLN A 98 1.54 6.99 9.94
C GLN A 98 1.83 6.61 11.39
N ALA A 99 1.23 7.32 12.36
CA ALA A 99 1.38 7.00 13.77
C ALA A 99 0.85 5.60 14.09
N ALA A 100 -0.34 5.26 13.59
CA ALA A 100 -0.93 3.93 13.77
C ALA A 100 -0.12 2.80 13.11
N LEU A 101 0.55 3.06 11.98
CA LEU A 101 1.45 2.11 11.33
C LEU A 101 2.74 1.93 12.14
N ALA A 102 3.32 3.03 12.66
CA ALA A 102 4.49 2.99 13.53
C ALA A 102 4.23 2.15 14.79
N GLU A 103 3.07 2.31 15.44
CA GLU A 103 2.70 1.48 16.59
C GLU A 103 2.66 -0.03 16.28
N VAL A 104 2.23 -0.40 15.07
CA VAL A 104 2.23 -1.81 14.64
C VAL A 104 3.63 -2.28 14.29
N HIS A 105 4.44 -1.45 13.65
CA HIS A 105 5.86 -1.71 13.38
C HIS A 105 6.61 -2.04 14.68
N GLU A 106 6.53 -1.15 15.68
CA GLU A 106 7.21 -1.31 16.97
C GLU A 106 6.76 -2.57 17.69
N ARG A 107 5.44 -2.81 17.76
CA ARG A 107 4.89 -4.02 18.40
C ARG A 107 5.28 -5.31 17.70
N ALA A 108 5.35 -5.31 16.37
CA ALA A 108 5.68 -6.50 15.60
C ALA A 108 7.20 -6.75 15.52
N GLY A 109 8.02 -5.72 15.68
CA GLY A 109 9.46 -5.77 15.42
C GLY A 109 9.79 -6.03 13.95
N ARG A 110 8.89 -5.64 13.03
CA ARG A 110 8.99 -5.92 11.59
C ARG A 110 8.70 -4.67 10.75
N PRO A 111 9.45 -4.41 9.67
CA PRO A 111 9.15 -3.30 8.77
C PRO A 111 7.76 -3.43 8.14
N ILE A 112 7.18 -2.28 7.78
CA ILE A 112 5.89 -2.21 7.09
C ILE A 112 6.12 -2.31 5.59
N LEU A 113 5.31 -3.12 4.90
CA LEU A 113 5.17 -3.10 3.45
C LEU A 113 3.71 -2.74 3.13
N LEU A 114 3.48 -1.67 2.37
CA LEU A 114 2.13 -1.42 1.86
C LEU A 114 1.90 -2.39 0.70
N THR A 115 1.29 -3.54 1.00
CA THR A 115 1.04 -4.59 0.01
C THR A 115 0.09 -4.12 -1.08
N GLU A 116 -0.73 -3.11 -0.79
CA GLU A 116 -1.40 -2.28 -1.81
C GLU A 116 -1.53 -0.84 -1.31
N VAL A 117 -1.47 0.11 -2.24
CA VAL A 117 -1.93 1.48 -2.04
C VAL A 117 -2.40 2.06 -3.37
N GLY A 118 -3.58 2.68 -3.37
CA GLY A 118 -4.18 3.20 -4.59
C GLY A 118 -5.24 4.25 -4.30
N TYR A 119 -5.50 5.07 -5.32
CA TYR A 119 -6.58 6.04 -5.33
C TYR A 119 -7.22 6.03 -6.71
N ARG A 120 -8.55 6.02 -6.76
CA ARG A 120 -9.28 6.24 -8.01
C ARG A 120 -9.12 7.68 -8.48
N SER A 121 -9.21 7.94 -9.78
CA SER A 121 -9.17 9.29 -10.33
C SER A 121 -10.56 9.94 -10.39
N ALA A 122 -11.18 10.11 -9.23
CA ALA A 122 -12.51 10.70 -9.10
C ALA A 122 -12.64 11.56 -7.83
N VAL A 123 -13.65 12.43 -7.80
CA VAL A 123 -14.08 13.11 -6.58
C VAL A 123 -14.38 12.08 -5.49
N GLY A 124 -14.09 12.42 -4.23
CA GLY A 124 -14.28 11.51 -3.09
C GLY A 124 -13.18 10.46 -2.91
N ALA A 125 -12.20 10.36 -3.81
CA ALA A 125 -11.09 9.39 -3.70
C ALA A 125 -10.27 9.52 -2.40
N ALA A 126 -10.23 10.71 -1.78
CA ALA A 126 -9.57 10.93 -0.49
C ALA A 126 -10.40 10.45 0.71
N ALA A 127 -11.73 10.45 0.59
CA ALA A 127 -12.66 10.02 1.63
C ALA A 127 -12.84 8.50 1.62
N ALA A 128 -13.01 7.92 0.42
CA ALA A 128 -13.18 6.49 0.24
C ALA A 128 -12.19 5.92 -0.80
N PRO A 129 -10.88 5.80 -0.48
CA PRO A 129 -9.90 5.29 -1.44
C PRO A 129 -10.15 3.86 -1.91
N TRP A 130 -10.89 3.05 -1.15
CA TRP A 130 -11.26 1.68 -1.51
C TRP A 130 -12.48 1.59 -2.44
N MET A 131 -13.12 2.73 -2.77
CA MET A 131 -14.36 2.71 -3.54
C MET A 131 -14.11 2.31 -4.99
N TRP A 132 -14.68 1.17 -5.37
CA TRP A 132 -14.63 0.64 -6.72
C TRP A 132 -15.44 1.50 -7.70
N PRO A 133 -14.90 1.82 -8.90
CA PRO A 133 -15.61 2.59 -9.92
C PRO A 133 -16.99 2.04 -10.27
N GLU A 134 -17.15 0.72 -10.30
CA GLU A 134 -18.39 0.01 -10.63
C GLU A 134 -19.49 0.21 -9.56
N ARG A 135 -19.13 0.69 -8.37
CA ARG A 135 -20.06 0.99 -7.28
C ARG A 135 -20.42 2.47 -7.21
N ASP A 136 -19.84 3.29 -8.09
CA ASP A 136 -20.03 4.73 -8.15
C ASP A 136 -19.79 5.22 -9.59
N GLU A 137 -20.69 4.80 -10.46
CA GLU A 137 -20.68 5.09 -11.90
C GLU A 137 -20.90 6.58 -12.20
N THR A 138 -21.53 7.30 -11.27
CA THR A 138 -21.83 8.74 -11.38
C THR A 138 -20.66 9.64 -10.96
N ALA A 139 -19.55 9.06 -10.50
CA ALA A 139 -18.43 9.84 -10.00
C ALA A 139 -17.81 10.73 -11.07
N VAL A 140 -17.60 12.00 -10.72
CA VAL A 140 -16.91 12.94 -11.59
C VAL A 140 -15.41 12.62 -11.61
N PRO A 141 -14.77 12.45 -12.79
CA PRO A 141 -13.33 12.23 -12.88
C PRO A 141 -12.51 13.38 -12.28
N ASP A 142 -11.52 13.05 -11.45
CA ASP A 142 -10.54 13.99 -10.89
C ASP A 142 -9.15 13.33 -10.79
N SER A 143 -8.44 13.37 -11.92
CA SER A 143 -7.05 12.88 -12.01
C SER A 143 -6.05 13.74 -11.23
N ALA A 144 -6.38 15.01 -10.95
CA ALA A 144 -5.54 15.91 -10.16
C ALA A 144 -5.61 15.59 -8.66
N LEU A 145 -6.78 15.21 -8.14
CA LEU A 145 -6.93 14.67 -6.80
C LEU A 145 -6.14 13.37 -6.61
N GLN A 146 -6.22 12.42 -7.56
CA GLN A 146 -5.40 11.21 -7.52
C GLN A 146 -3.90 11.54 -7.36
N ALA A 147 -3.40 12.47 -8.18
CA ALA A 147 -2.02 12.92 -8.10
C ALA A 147 -1.68 13.60 -6.76
N ARG A 148 -2.59 14.43 -6.21
CA ARG A 148 -2.44 15.05 -4.88
C ARG A 148 -2.39 14.01 -3.77
N CYS A 149 -3.23 12.96 -3.82
CA CYS A 149 -3.23 11.87 -2.85
C CYS A 149 -1.90 11.11 -2.85
N TYR A 150 -1.35 10.77 -4.03
CA TYR A 150 -0.01 10.18 -4.10
C TYR A 150 1.09 11.12 -3.59
N ARG A 151 1.04 12.42 -3.89
CA ARG A 151 1.99 13.39 -3.30
C ARG A 151 1.90 13.39 -1.77
N ALA A 152 0.70 13.34 -1.21
CA ALA A 152 0.50 13.30 0.24
C ALA A 152 1.09 12.03 0.86
N LEU A 153 0.78 10.84 0.31
CA LEU A 153 1.36 9.56 0.72
C LEU A 153 2.90 9.65 0.75
N LEU A 154 3.49 9.99 -0.39
CA LEU A 154 4.95 9.95 -0.55
C LEU A 154 5.67 10.95 0.35
N SER A 155 5.13 12.18 0.45
CA SER A 155 5.77 13.22 1.28
C SER A 155 5.54 13.07 2.78
N THR A 156 4.58 12.26 3.22
CA THR A 156 4.31 12.01 4.64
C THR A 156 4.97 10.73 5.14
N VAL A 157 4.74 9.59 4.45
CA VAL A 157 5.20 8.28 4.91
C VAL A 157 6.33 7.69 4.07
N GLY A 158 6.53 8.15 2.83
CA GLY A 158 7.43 7.50 1.87
C GLY A 158 8.90 7.43 2.27
N ARG A 159 9.35 8.23 3.24
CA ARG A 159 10.74 8.27 3.75
C ARG A 159 10.87 7.82 5.20
N THR A 160 9.85 7.19 5.78
CA THR A 160 9.99 6.67 7.14
C THR A 160 10.95 5.48 7.14
N PRO A 161 11.90 5.38 8.10
CA PRO A 161 12.88 4.29 8.12
C PRO A 161 12.25 2.89 8.25
N TRP A 162 11.07 2.80 8.87
CA TRP A 162 10.34 1.55 9.07
C TRP A 162 9.47 1.12 7.89
N LEU A 163 9.31 1.96 6.87
CA LEU A 163 8.55 1.63 5.66
C LEU A 163 9.49 1.03 4.61
N LYS A 164 9.26 -0.22 4.24
CA LYS A 164 10.02 -0.92 3.20
C LYS A 164 9.67 -0.45 1.79
N GLY A 165 8.41 -0.07 1.57
CA GLY A 165 7.90 0.38 0.28
C GLY A 165 6.38 0.21 0.16
N GLY A 166 5.87 0.36 -1.06
CA GLY A 166 4.46 0.15 -1.35
C GLY A 166 4.23 -0.32 -2.79
N ILE A 167 3.27 -1.21 -2.96
CA ILE A 167 2.83 -1.73 -4.26
C ILE A 167 1.63 -0.92 -4.72
N ILE A 168 1.77 -0.27 -5.88
CA ILE A 168 0.73 0.63 -6.40
C ILE A 168 -0.38 -0.20 -7.05
N TRP A 169 -1.61 -0.02 -6.56
CA TRP A 169 -2.80 -0.50 -7.25
C TRP A 169 -3.25 0.55 -8.28
N LYS A 170 -3.20 0.28 -9.57
CA LYS A 170 -2.67 -0.92 -10.25
C LYS A 170 -2.11 -0.52 -11.61
N TRP A 171 -1.41 -1.43 -12.27
CA TRP A 171 -0.79 -1.18 -13.57
C TRP A 171 -1.24 -2.25 -14.55
N HIS A 172 -1.67 -1.83 -15.75
CA HIS A 172 -2.23 -2.69 -16.78
C HIS A 172 -1.25 -2.93 -17.94
N PRO A 173 -1.37 -4.06 -18.65
CA PRO A 173 -0.77 -4.24 -19.97
C PRO A 173 -1.25 -3.14 -20.94
N PRO A 174 -0.46 -2.79 -21.97
CA PRO A 174 -0.83 -1.72 -22.91
C PRO A 174 -2.19 -1.91 -23.63
N SER A 175 -2.66 -3.15 -23.76
CA SER A 175 -3.94 -3.50 -24.39
C SER A 175 -5.16 -3.21 -23.51
N GLU A 176 -4.97 -3.00 -22.22
CA GLU A 176 -6.04 -2.77 -21.25
C GLU A 176 -6.11 -1.29 -20.86
N VAL A 177 -7.12 -0.60 -21.38
CA VAL A 177 -7.39 0.82 -21.07
C VAL A 177 -8.56 0.90 -20.12
N GLU A 178 -8.33 1.41 -18.91
CA GLU A 178 -9.40 1.65 -17.94
C GLU A 178 -10.06 3.01 -18.11
N GLY A 179 -11.27 3.14 -17.56
CA GLY A 179 -12.04 4.38 -17.56
C GLY A 179 -11.36 5.54 -16.81
N PRO A 180 -11.86 6.78 -17.01
CA PRO A 180 -11.25 8.00 -16.48
C PRO A 180 -11.31 8.11 -14.95
N THR A 181 -12.17 7.32 -14.29
CA THR A 181 -12.30 7.27 -12.83
C THR A 181 -11.53 6.12 -12.19
N ALA A 182 -10.86 5.28 -12.98
CA ALA A 182 -10.25 4.04 -12.50
C ALA A 182 -9.00 4.27 -11.64
N PHE A 183 -8.53 3.20 -11.01
CA PHE A 183 -7.40 3.22 -10.07
C PHE A 183 -6.05 3.47 -10.73
N THR A 184 -5.84 2.97 -11.95
CA THR A 184 -4.52 3.07 -12.57
C THR A 184 -4.04 4.52 -12.65
N PRO A 185 -2.79 4.82 -12.24
CA PRO A 185 -2.19 6.12 -12.45
C PRO A 185 -1.66 6.29 -13.88
N GLN A 186 -1.61 5.22 -14.69
CA GLN A 186 -1.08 5.20 -16.06
C GLN A 186 -1.70 6.29 -16.93
N GLY A 187 -0.87 7.05 -17.62
CA GLY A 187 -1.29 8.14 -18.50
C GLY A 187 -1.92 9.35 -17.76
N LYS A 188 -1.97 9.34 -16.43
CA LYS A 188 -2.56 10.41 -15.61
C LYS A 188 -1.46 11.22 -14.90
N PRO A 189 -1.78 12.42 -14.37
CA PRO A 189 -0.80 13.23 -13.63
C PRO A 189 -0.14 12.50 -12.44
N ALA A 190 -0.82 11.49 -11.88
CA ALA A 190 -0.30 10.64 -10.81
C ALA A 190 0.94 9.82 -11.25
N GLU A 191 1.01 9.36 -12.50
CA GLU A 191 2.18 8.64 -13.02
C GLU A 191 3.45 9.49 -12.90
N GLN A 192 3.37 10.77 -13.26
CA GLN A 192 4.53 11.67 -13.16
C GLN A 192 4.95 11.90 -11.70
N VAL A 193 4.00 11.91 -10.76
CA VAL A 193 4.31 11.99 -9.33
C VAL A 193 5.10 10.76 -8.88
N LEU A 194 4.63 9.57 -9.23
CA LEU A 194 5.29 8.31 -8.90
C LEU A 194 6.66 8.21 -9.57
N ARG A 195 6.76 8.54 -10.87
CA ARG A 195 8.01 8.51 -11.63
C ARG A 195 9.08 9.40 -11.01
N ARG A 196 8.74 10.66 -10.67
CA ARG A 196 9.69 11.58 -10.03
C ARG A 196 10.18 11.06 -8.68
N TRP A 197 9.29 10.45 -7.90
CA TRP A 197 9.64 9.88 -6.61
C TRP A 197 10.62 8.71 -6.74
N PHE A 198 10.29 7.70 -7.55
CA PHE A 198 11.07 6.47 -7.64
C PHE A 198 12.39 6.64 -8.41
N THR A 199 12.50 7.64 -9.29
CA THR A 199 13.77 7.96 -9.98
C THR A 199 14.62 8.99 -9.23
N GLY A 200 14.14 9.53 -8.09
CA GLY A 200 14.84 10.55 -7.33
C GLY A 200 14.95 11.91 -8.04
N THR A 201 14.23 12.14 -9.13
CA THR A 201 14.30 13.38 -9.94
C THR A 201 13.46 14.54 -9.39
N GLY A 202 13.33 14.66 -8.06
CA GLY A 202 12.55 15.69 -7.38
C GLY A 202 13.32 16.42 -6.26
N GLU A 203 13.56 17.72 -6.48
CA GLU A 203 14.24 18.71 -5.62
C GLU A 203 15.64 18.32 -5.11
N LYS A 204 16.66 18.65 -5.93
CA LYS A 204 17.97 19.03 -5.38
C LYS A 204 17.72 20.16 -4.38
N ARG A 205 17.80 19.87 -3.07
CA ARG A 205 17.89 20.91 -2.04
C ARG A 205 19.07 21.81 -2.42
N THR A 206 18.81 23.05 -2.76
CA THR A 206 19.81 24.11 -2.70
C THR A 206 20.36 24.10 -1.29
N ARG A 207 21.59 23.60 -1.15
CA ARG A 207 22.39 23.76 0.06
C ARG A 207 22.78 25.23 0.09
N THR A 208 22.00 26.05 0.80
CA THR A 208 22.47 27.37 1.20
C THR A 208 23.59 27.15 2.20
N THR A 209 24.83 27.22 1.73
CA THR A 209 26.00 27.46 2.57
C THR A 209 25.90 28.92 3.01
N ALA A 210 25.59 29.14 4.29
CA ALA A 210 25.90 30.39 4.94
C ALA A 210 27.32 30.23 5.52
N GLU A 211 28.24 31.01 4.96
CA GLU A 211 29.46 31.48 5.64
C GLU A 211 29.09 32.60 6.62
#